data_AF-A0AAV0QP29-F1
#
_entry.id   AF-A0AAV0QP29-F1
#
_cell.length_a   1.000
_cell.length_b   1.000
_cell.length_c   1.000
_cell.angle_alpha   90.00
_cell.angle_beta   90.00
_cell.angle_gamma   90.00
#
_symmetry.space_group_name_H-M   'P 1'
#
loop_
_entity.id
_entity.type
_entity.pdbx_description
1 polymer ?
#
loop_
_entity_poly.entity_id
_entity_poly.type
_entity_poly.pdbx_seq_one_letter_code
_entity_poly.pdbx_strand_id
1 'polypeptide(L)'
;MVVQDNVFVQLVCSIQYRIVRENADDAFYEVPRMPLDDLFEQKGEVAKSVLEELEKVMSAYGYNIEHMLIVDIIPDPSVRKAMNEINAAQRLQLASVYKGEAEKILLVKKAEAEAEAKYLGGVGVAKQRQAITDGLRENILNFSHKVTGTSAKEVMDLIMVTQYFDTIKDLGNSSKNTTVFIPHGPGHVRDIGDQIRNGMMDAAAGAQGNDS
;
A
#
# COMPACT_ATOMS: atom_id res chain seq x y z
N MET A 1 29.38 17.82 -35.60
CA MET A 1 29.90 17.65 -34.22
C MET A 1 29.22 16.45 -33.61
N VAL A 2 29.98 15.45 -33.18
CA VAL A 2 29.45 14.20 -32.63
C VAL A 2 29.94 14.14 -31.19
N VAL A 3 29.05 14.40 -30.24
CA VAL A 3 29.31 14.15 -28.81
C VAL A 3 29.41 12.63 -28.61
N GLN A 4 29.99 12.15 -27.52
CA GLN A 4 30.18 10.72 -27.26
C GLN A 4 28.87 9.89 -27.34
N ASP A 5 27.72 10.56 -27.20
CA ASP A 5 26.36 10.03 -27.35
C ASP A 5 25.80 10.11 -28.78
N ASN A 6 26.63 10.37 -29.79
CA ASN A 6 26.23 10.60 -31.17
C ASN A 6 25.21 11.75 -31.38
N VAL A 7 25.21 12.73 -30.48
CA VAL A 7 24.31 13.89 -30.52
C VAL A 7 24.96 15.06 -31.25
N PHE A 8 24.23 15.67 -32.18
CA PHE A 8 24.59 16.94 -32.79
C PHE A 8 24.04 18.09 -31.92
N VAL A 9 24.93 18.98 -31.48
CA VAL A 9 24.61 20.20 -30.72
C VAL A 9 25.07 21.43 -31.50
N GLN A 10 24.24 22.47 -31.51
CA GLN A 10 24.63 23.80 -31.97
C GLN A 10 25.09 24.62 -30.77
N LEU A 11 26.34 25.06 -30.82
CA LEU A 11 26.94 25.95 -29.83
C LEU A 11 26.92 27.38 -30.36
N VAL A 12 26.14 28.25 -29.73
CA VAL A 12 26.15 29.68 -30.03
C VAL A 12 27.14 30.34 -29.06
N CYS A 13 28.24 30.86 -29.57
CA CYS A 13 29.28 31.53 -28.79
C CYS A 13 29.48 32.96 -29.27
N SER A 14 29.76 33.86 -28.32
CA SER A 14 30.16 35.25 -28.58
C SER A 14 31.62 35.41 -28.17
N ILE A 15 32.44 35.89 -29.10
CA ILE A 15 33.88 36.03 -28.92
C ILE A 15 34.22 37.52 -28.93
N GLN A 16 34.89 37.99 -27.87
CA GLN A 16 35.51 39.31 -27.84
C GLN A 16 37.00 39.17 -28.19
N TYR A 17 37.41 39.79 -29.28
CA TYR A 17 38.78 39.74 -29.78
C TYR A 17 39.36 41.14 -29.96
N ARG A 18 40.68 41.25 -29.80
CA ARG A 18 41.47 42.45 -30.10
C ARG A 18 42.37 42.14 -31.30
N ILE A 19 42.32 43.00 -32.32
CA ILE A 19 43.06 42.83 -33.58
C ILE A 19 44.47 43.40 -33.43
N VAL A 20 45.47 42.58 -33.75
CA VAL A 20 46.83 43.02 -34.12
C VAL A 20 46.96 42.78 -35.63
N ARG A 21 47.34 43.83 -36.38
CA ARG A 21 47.33 43.80 -37.86
C ARG A 21 48.43 42.90 -38.43
N GLU A 22 48.10 41.68 -38.83
CA GLU A 22 48.49 41.08 -40.13
C GLU A 22 47.85 39.70 -40.32
N ASN A 23 47.21 39.54 -41.49
CA ASN A 23 46.70 38.32 -42.15
C ASN A 23 45.58 37.51 -41.47
N ALA A 24 44.46 37.38 -42.18
CA ALA A 24 43.30 36.58 -41.84
C ALA A 24 43.00 35.60 -42.98
N ASP A 25 42.72 34.33 -42.65
CA ASP A 25 41.73 33.48 -43.34
C ASP A 25 41.42 32.23 -42.49
N ASP A 26 40.16 31.78 -42.59
CA ASP A 26 39.32 30.85 -41.81
C ASP A 26 39.93 29.70 -40.95
N ALA A 27 39.34 29.46 -39.76
CA ALA A 27 39.62 28.34 -38.85
C ALA A 27 38.37 27.50 -38.50
N PHE A 28 38.49 26.17 -38.53
CA PHE A 28 37.44 25.18 -38.21
C PHE A 28 37.85 24.36 -36.96
N TYR A 29 36.89 23.95 -36.11
CA TYR A 29 37.16 23.38 -34.78
C TYR A 29 36.72 21.92 -34.56
N GLU A 30 37.44 21.24 -33.65
CA GLU A 30 37.10 19.97 -33.00
C GLU A 30 36.82 20.22 -31.50
N VAL A 31 35.94 19.43 -30.86
CA VAL A 31 35.50 19.63 -29.45
C VAL A 31 35.74 18.33 -28.64
N PRO A 32 36.10 18.40 -27.34
CA PRO A 32 36.43 17.23 -26.53
C PRO A 32 35.24 16.28 -26.34
N ARG A 33 35.53 14.97 -26.22
CA ARG A 33 34.53 13.91 -26.00
C ARG A 33 34.14 13.83 -24.52
N MET A 34 32.98 14.38 -24.16
CA MET A 34 32.33 14.27 -22.85
C MET A 34 30.82 14.01 -23.03
N PRO A 35 30.11 13.38 -22.07
CA PRO A 35 28.67 13.16 -22.16
C PRO A 35 27.87 14.49 -22.10
N LEU A 36 26.71 14.53 -22.74
CA LEU A 36 25.93 15.77 -22.90
C LEU A 36 25.45 16.38 -21.57
N ASP A 37 25.22 15.56 -20.55
CA ASP A 37 24.80 16.04 -19.22
C ASP A 37 25.92 16.82 -18.51
N ASP A 38 27.17 16.37 -18.63
CA ASP A 38 28.34 17.07 -18.06
C ASP A 38 28.64 18.38 -18.80
N LEU A 39 28.28 18.46 -20.09
CA LEU A 39 28.42 19.67 -20.92
C LEU A 39 27.54 20.83 -20.41
N PHE A 40 26.37 20.52 -19.85
CA PHE A 40 25.45 21.52 -19.28
C PHE A 40 25.90 22.00 -17.90
N GLU A 41 26.49 21.11 -17.08
CA GLU A 41 27.03 21.49 -15.76
C GLU A 41 28.36 22.24 -15.85
N GLN A 42 29.23 21.90 -16.81
CA GLN A 42 30.58 22.46 -16.97
C GLN A 42 30.70 23.43 -18.16
N LYS A 43 29.71 24.32 -18.35
CA LYS A 43 29.73 25.35 -19.42
C LYS A 43 31.03 26.17 -19.44
N GLY A 44 31.66 26.37 -18.28
CA GLY A 44 32.93 27.11 -18.17
C GLY A 44 34.17 26.32 -18.59
N GLU A 45 34.20 25.01 -18.38
CA GLU A 45 35.35 24.16 -18.71
C GLU A 45 35.44 23.88 -20.22
N VAL A 46 34.28 23.66 -20.85
CA VAL A 46 34.15 23.59 -22.31
C VAL A 46 34.57 24.90 -22.97
N ALA A 47 34.15 26.05 -22.42
CA ALA A 47 34.54 27.36 -22.93
C ALA A 47 36.06 27.55 -22.86
N LYS A 48 36.70 27.08 -21.78
CA LYS A 48 38.16 27.16 -21.61
C LYS A 48 38.90 26.27 -22.60
N SER A 49 38.45 25.03 -22.80
CA SER A 49 39.07 24.11 -23.76
C SER A 49 38.97 24.65 -25.19
N VAL A 50 37.81 25.19 -25.58
CA VAL A 50 37.60 25.78 -26.91
C VAL A 50 38.38 27.10 -27.07
N LEU A 51 38.53 27.88 -25.99
CA LEU A 51 39.34 29.11 -25.99
C LEU A 51 40.82 28.78 -26.18
N GLU A 52 41.39 27.83 -25.44
CA GLU A 52 42.81 27.45 -25.56
C GLU A 52 43.17 26.96 -26.96
N GLU A 53 42.26 26.23 -27.60
CA GLU A 53 42.45 25.72 -28.96
C GLU A 53 42.28 26.83 -30.01
N LEU A 54 41.31 27.73 -29.83
CA LEU A 54 41.17 28.89 -30.71
C LEU A 54 42.33 29.87 -30.58
N GLU A 55 42.82 30.11 -29.36
CA GLU A 55 43.90 31.05 -29.08
C GLU A 55 45.19 30.62 -29.79
N LYS A 56 45.48 29.32 -29.84
CA LYS A 56 46.62 28.78 -30.60
C LYS A 56 46.52 29.07 -32.09
N VAL A 57 45.32 28.95 -32.67
CA VAL A 57 45.12 29.18 -34.11
C VAL A 57 45.07 30.68 -34.41
N MET A 58 44.32 31.46 -33.62
CA MET A 58 44.09 32.90 -33.81
C MET A 58 45.31 33.76 -33.49
N SER A 59 46.17 33.32 -32.55
CA SER A 59 47.44 34.00 -32.30
C SER A 59 48.38 33.97 -33.50
N ALA A 60 48.32 32.93 -34.34
CA ALA A 60 49.07 32.85 -35.60
C ALA A 60 48.58 33.86 -36.65
N TYR A 61 47.37 34.38 -36.49
CA TYR A 61 46.72 35.35 -37.38
C TYR A 61 46.63 36.77 -36.76
N GLY A 62 47.36 37.02 -35.67
CA GLY A 62 47.37 38.34 -35.02
C GLY A 62 46.09 38.69 -34.25
N TYR A 63 45.20 37.73 -33.99
CA TYR A 63 44.00 37.96 -33.18
C TYR A 63 44.24 37.46 -31.75
N ASN A 64 44.08 38.36 -30.76
CA ASN A 64 44.15 37.98 -29.36
C ASN A 64 42.74 37.93 -28.76
N ILE A 65 42.36 36.79 -28.19
CA ILE A 65 41.00 36.56 -27.66
C ILE A 65 41.03 36.89 -26.18
N GLU A 66 40.29 37.92 -25.78
CA GLU A 66 40.24 38.32 -24.36
C GLU A 66 39.21 37.48 -23.61
N HIS A 67 38.03 37.28 -24.20
CA HIS A 67 36.95 36.54 -23.58
C HIS A 67 36.09 35.81 -24.62
N MET A 68 35.77 34.54 -24.35
CA MET A 68 34.74 33.77 -25.05
C MET A 68 33.60 33.48 -24.09
N LEU A 69 32.38 33.89 -24.45
CA LEU A 69 31.18 33.56 -23.71
C LEU A 69 30.32 32.60 -24.53
N ILE A 70 30.10 31.39 -24.02
CA ILE A 70 29.10 30.49 -24.59
C ILE A 70 27.73 31.07 -24.24
N VAL A 71 26.96 31.44 -25.26
CA VAL A 71 25.63 32.03 -25.13
C VAL A 71 24.63 30.91 -24.86
N ASP A 72 24.53 29.94 -25.77
CA ASP A 72 23.56 28.85 -25.65
C ASP A 72 24.07 27.54 -26.29
N ILE A 73 23.58 26.41 -25.76
CA ILE A 73 23.83 25.06 -26.30
C ILE A 73 22.47 24.48 -26.67
N ILE A 74 22.20 24.41 -27.97
CA ILE A 74 20.91 23.96 -28.49
C ILE A 74 21.09 22.55 -29.05
N PRO A 75 20.64 21.51 -28.34
CA PRO A 75 20.60 20.16 -28.89
C PRO A 75 19.52 20.04 -29.97
N ASP A 76 19.73 19.08 -30.87
CA ASP A 76 18.78 18.75 -31.93
C ASP A 76 17.37 18.50 -31.34
N PRO A 77 16.30 19.01 -31.98
CA PRO A 77 14.92 18.82 -31.51
C PRO A 77 14.54 17.35 -31.26
N SER A 78 15.07 16.42 -32.05
CA SER A 78 14.82 14.98 -31.91
C SER A 78 15.43 14.45 -30.60
N VAL A 79 16.66 14.87 -30.29
CA VAL A 79 17.37 14.46 -29.07
C VAL A 79 16.71 15.07 -27.84
N ARG A 80 16.30 16.34 -27.89
CA ARG A 80 15.56 17.00 -26.82
C ARG A 80 14.25 16.26 -26.48
N LYS A 81 13.54 15.81 -27.50
CA LYS A 81 12.31 15.02 -27.33
C LYS A 81 12.61 13.67 -26.68
N ALA A 82 13.59 12.92 -27.20
CA ALA A 82 13.99 11.63 -26.65
C ALA A 82 14.46 11.74 -25.19
N MET A 83 15.26 12.75 -24.89
CA MET A 83 15.77 13.03 -23.54
C MET A 83 14.64 13.40 -22.58
N ASN A 84 13.66 14.18 -23.03
CA ASN A 84 12.49 14.50 -22.22
C ASN A 84 11.61 13.26 -21.97
N GLU A 85 11.45 12.40 -22.98
CA GLU A 85 10.73 11.12 -22.84
C GLU A 85 11.45 10.16 -21.88
N ILE A 86 12.78 10.05 -21.93
CA ILE A 86 13.57 9.24 -20.99
C ILE A 86 13.41 9.76 -19.57
N ASN A 87 13.55 11.07 -19.37
CA ASN A 87 13.39 11.69 -18.05
C ASN A 87 11.96 11.52 -17.51
N ALA A 88 10.95 11.67 -18.37
CA ALA A 88 9.56 11.43 -18.01
C ALA A 88 9.32 9.96 -17.64
N ALA A 89 9.86 9.02 -18.42
CA ALA A 89 9.74 7.58 -18.18
C ALA A 89 10.43 7.16 -16.87
N GLN A 90 11.64 7.67 -16.60
CA GLN A 90 12.35 7.41 -15.34
C GLN A 90 11.58 7.96 -14.13
N ARG A 91 11.06 9.20 -14.22
CA ARG A 91 10.21 9.77 -13.17
C ARG A 91 8.94 8.96 -12.95
N LEU A 92 8.31 8.51 -14.04
CA LEU A 92 7.09 7.69 -13.98
C LEU A 92 7.36 6.30 -13.41
N GLN A 93 8.51 5.69 -13.74
CA GLN A 93 8.93 4.42 -13.18
C GLN A 93 9.18 4.52 -11.68
N LEU A 94 9.90 5.55 -11.24
CA LEU A 94 10.11 5.84 -9.83
C LEU A 94 8.78 6.01 -9.08
N ALA A 95 7.86 6.82 -9.64
CA ALA A 95 6.53 7.01 -9.06
C ALA A 95 5.72 5.69 -9.02
N SER A 96 5.84 4.84 -10.03
CA SER A 96 5.16 3.54 -10.10
C SER A 96 5.69 2.56 -9.04
N VAL A 97 7.00 2.55 -8.78
CA VAL A 97 7.60 1.75 -7.71
C VAL A 97 7.05 2.18 -6.35
N TYR A 98 7.07 3.48 -6.05
CA TYR A 98 6.51 3.99 -4.80
C TYR A 98 5.02 3.68 -4.65
N LYS A 99 4.26 3.80 -5.74
CA LYS A 99 2.83 3.45 -5.73
C LYS A 99 2.61 1.96 -5.46
N GLY A 100 3.39 1.08 -6.08
CA GLY A 100 3.30 -0.36 -5.87
C GLY A 100 3.68 -0.78 -4.44
N GLU A 101 4.72 -0.17 -3.87
CA GLU A 101 5.09 -0.38 -2.46
C GLU A 101 4.01 0.10 -1.51
N ALA A 102 3.43 1.27 -1.76
CA ALA A 102 2.33 1.80 -0.96
C ALA A 102 1.09 0.88 -1.01
N GLU A 103 0.73 0.38 -2.19
CA GLU A 103 -0.38 -0.57 -2.35
C GLU A 103 -0.13 -1.89 -1.61
N LYS A 104 1.10 -2.42 -1.67
CA LYS A 104 1.49 -3.61 -0.91
C LYS A 104 1.33 -3.40 0.59
N ILE A 105 1.83 -2.28 1.12
CA ILE A 105 1.74 -1.96 2.55
C ILE A 105 0.27 -1.82 2.97
N LEU A 106 -0.55 -1.14 2.16
CA LEU A 106 -1.98 -0.96 2.44
C LEU A 106 -2.70 -2.31 2.49
N LEU A 107 -2.45 -3.19 1.53
CA LEU A 107 -3.09 -4.51 1.48
C LEU A 107 -2.69 -5.38 2.67
N VAL A 108 -1.40 -5.43 3.02
CA VAL A 108 -0.92 -6.19 4.18
C VAL A 108 -1.53 -5.67 5.46
N LYS A 109 -1.50 -4.35 5.69
CA LYS A 109 -2.10 -3.74 6.90
C LYS A 109 -3.60 -3.98 6.99
N LYS A 110 -4.31 -3.95 5.86
CA LYS A 110 -5.74 -4.27 5.83
C LYS A 110 -5.98 -5.72 6.22
N ALA A 111 -5.21 -6.67 5.68
CA ALA A 111 -5.33 -8.08 6.02
C ALA A 111 -4.99 -8.36 7.49
N GLU A 112 -3.95 -7.73 8.03
CA GLU A 112 -3.59 -7.78 9.45
C GLU A 112 -4.72 -7.23 10.33
N ALA A 113 -5.25 -6.05 9.99
CA ALA A 113 -6.37 -5.44 10.72
C ALA A 113 -7.63 -6.32 10.70
N GLU A 114 -7.96 -6.95 9.57
CA GLU A 114 -9.10 -7.87 9.46
C GLU A 114 -8.89 -9.15 10.29
N ALA A 115 -7.68 -9.70 10.30
CA ALA A 115 -7.33 -10.86 11.11
C ALA A 115 -7.41 -10.54 12.62
N GLU A 116 -6.85 -9.40 13.02
CA GLU A 116 -6.87 -8.95 14.41
C GLU A 116 -8.30 -8.63 14.89
N ALA A 117 -9.11 -8.00 14.04
CA ALA A 117 -10.52 -7.75 14.34
C ALA A 117 -11.30 -9.05 14.58
N LYS A 118 -11.10 -10.07 13.75
CA LYS A 118 -11.72 -11.40 13.95
C LYS A 118 -11.25 -12.06 15.24
N TYR A 119 -9.95 -11.97 15.53
CA TYR A 119 -9.38 -12.53 16.76
C TYR A 119 -9.97 -11.86 18.00
N LEU A 120 -9.95 -10.52 18.05
CA LEU A 120 -10.53 -9.74 19.16
C LEU A 120 -12.02 -10.00 19.32
N GLY A 121 -12.77 -10.12 18.21
CA GLY A 121 -14.18 -10.51 18.24
C GLY A 121 -14.39 -11.89 18.86
N GLY A 122 -13.58 -12.89 18.47
CA GLY A 122 -13.62 -14.23 19.04
C GLY A 122 -13.29 -14.27 20.54
N VAL A 123 -12.24 -13.54 20.95
CA VAL A 123 -11.87 -13.41 22.37
C VAL A 123 -12.97 -12.71 23.16
N GLY A 124 -13.60 -11.68 22.58
CA GLY A 124 -14.74 -10.98 23.19
C GLY A 124 -15.92 -11.91 23.43
N VAL A 125 -16.32 -12.69 22.43
CA VAL A 125 -17.41 -13.67 22.56
C VAL A 125 -17.08 -14.75 23.60
N ALA A 126 -15.85 -15.27 23.61
CA ALA A 126 -15.44 -16.28 24.59
C ALA A 126 -15.48 -15.72 26.02
N LYS A 127 -14.92 -14.52 26.25
CA LYS A 127 -14.98 -13.84 27.55
C LYS A 127 -16.42 -13.54 27.98
N GLN A 128 -17.26 -13.09 27.04
CA GLN A 128 -18.67 -12.85 27.30
C GLN A 128 -19.38 -14.15 27.74
N ARG A 129 -19.15 -15.27 27.03
CA ARG A 129 -19.71 -16.57 27.40
C ARG A 129 -19.28 -17.00 28.80
N GLN A 130 -18.00 -16.83 29.13
CA GLN A 130 -17.49 -17.15 30.47
C GLN A 130 -18.16 -16.30 31.55
N ALA A 131 -18.27 -14.99 31.35
CA ALA A 131 -18.93 -14.09 32.29
C ALA A 131 -20.42 -14.45 32.50
N ILE A 132 -21.12 -14.86 31.44
CA ILE A 132 -22.51 -15.34 31.54
C ILE A 132 -22.59 -16.63 32.36
N THR A 133 -21.74 -17.61 32.08
CA THR A 133 -21.71 -18.88 32.83
C THR A 133 -21.40 -18.67 34.31
N ASP A 134 -20.42 -17.83 34.61
CA ASP A 134 -20.05 -17.50 35.99
C ASP A 134 -21.19 -16.79 36.72
N GLY A 135 -21.84 -15.81 36.08
CA GLY A 135 -23.01 -15.13 36.64
C GLY A 135 -24.21 -16.06 36.85
N LEU A 136 -24.48 -16.99 35.92
CA LEU A 136 -25.52 -18.01 36.09
C LEU A 136 -25.21 -18.94 37.27
N ARG A 137 -23.95 -19.38 37.42
CA ARG A 137 -23.51 -20.21 38.54
C ARG A 137 -23.73 -19.50 39.87
N GLU A 138 -23.37 -18.23 39.96
CA GLU A 138 -23.59 -17.40 41.15
C GLU A 138 -25.08 -17.24 41.47
N ASN A 139 -25.91 -17.00 40.46
CA ASN A 139 -27.36 -16.92 40.61
C ASN A 139 -27.95 -18.24 41.15
N ILE A 140 -27.51 -19.39 40.64
CA ILE A 140 -27.97 -20.72 41.10
C ILE A 140 -27.60 -20.94 42.57
N LEU A 141 -26.36 -20.63 42.97
CA LEU A 141 -25.91 -20.75 44.36
C LEU A 141 -26.71 -19.84 45.30
N ASN A 142 -26.87 -18.57 44.94
CA ASN A 142 -27.63 -17.60 45.74
C ASN A 142 -29.11 -17.97 45.91
N PHE A 143 -29.73 -18.54 44.86
CA PHE A 143 -31.13 -18.96 44.91
C PHE A 143 -31.31 -20.25 45.73
N SER A 144 -30.41 -21.22 45.56
CA SER A 144 -30.39 -22.46 46.35
C SER A 144 -30.24 -22.20 47.85
N HIS A 145 -29.47 -21.18 48.25
CA HIS A 145 -29.33 -20.80 49.67
C HIS A 145 -30.55 -20.06 50.24
N LYS A 146 -31.36 -19.38 49.43
CA LYS A 146 -32.52 -18.58 49.89
C LYS A 146 -33.84 -19.34 49.92
N VAL A 147 -33.97 -20.40 49.13
CA VAL A 147 -35.21 -21.19 49.02
C VAL A 147 -34.91 -22.65 49.35
N THR A 148 -35.31 -23.10 50.55
CA THR A 148 -35.06 -24.47 51.01
C THR A 148 -36.01 -25.45 50.30
N GLY A 149 -35.48 -26.35 49.47
CA GLY A 149 -36.22 -27.49 48.92
C GLY A 149 -36.24 -27.63 47.39
N THR A 150 -35.72 -26.66 46.64
CA THR A 150 -35.74 -26.69 45.17
C THR A 150 -34.49 -27.36 44.60
N SER A 151 -34.66 -28.27 43.63
CA SER A 151 -33.54 -28.92 42.94
C SER A 151 -32.88 -27.97 41.95
N ALA A 152 -31.55 -28.02 41.78
CA ALA A 152 -30.82 -27.25 40.77
C ALA A 152 -31.39 -27.44 39.35
N LYS A 153 -32.04 -28.59 39.10
CA LYS A 153 -32.74 -28.92 37.85
C LYS A 153 -33.98 -28.04 37.62
N GLU A 154 -34.80 -27.81 38.65
CA GLU A 154 -36.01 -26.99 38.53
C GLU A 154 -35.68 -25.50 38.31
N VAL A 155 -34.57 -25.04 38.88
CA VAL A 155 -34.05 -23.69 38.64
C VAL A 155 -33.55 -23.54 37.21
N MET A 156 -32.86 -24.55 36.66
CA MET A 156 -32.47 -24.55 35.25
C MET A 156 -33.69 -24.54 34.32
N ASP A 157 -34.73 -25.34 34.62
CA ASP A 157 -35.95 -25.38 33.81
C ASP A 157 -36.65 -24.02 33.78
N LEU A 158 -36.71 -23.30 34.91
CA LEU A 158 -37.26 -21.94 34.98
C LEU A 158 -36.40 -20.91 34.20
N ILE A 159 -35.06 -21.02 34.28
CA ILE A 159 -34.14 -20.17 33.51
C ILE A 159 -34.29 -20.43 32.00
N MET A 160 -34.48 -21.68 31.58
CA MET A 160 -34.70 -22.04 30.18
C MET A 160 -36.01 -21.46 29.66
N VAL A 161 -37.09 -21.53 30.44
CA VAL A 161 -38.39 -20.96 30.08
C VAL A 161 -38.31 -19.44 29.97
N THR A 162 -37.58 -18.77 30.88
CA THR A 162 -37.38 -17.31 30.81
C THR A 162 -36.50 -16.91 29.61
N GLN A 163 -35.40 -17.61 29.32
CA GLN A 163 -34.60 -17.38 28.11
C GLN A 163 -35.40 -17.63 26.82
N TYR A 164 -36.29 -18.63 26.81
CA TYR A 164 -37.20 -18.85 25.69
C TYR A 164 -38.11 -17.64 25.44
N PHE A 165 -38.66 -17.03 26.50
CA PHE A 165 -39.48 -15.84 26.35
C PHE A 165 -38.68 -14.58 25.99
N ASP A 166 -37.49 -14.39 26.55
CA ASP A 166 -36.61 -13.27 26.21
C ASP A 166 -36.14 -13.36 24.76
N THR A 167 -35.79 -14.55 24.27
CA THR A 167 -35.43 -14.76 22.86
C THR A 167 -36.60 -14.49 21.92
N ILE A 168 -37.84 -14.86 22.30
CA ILE A 168 -39.05 -14.49 21.54
C ILE A 168 -39.25 -12.97 21.54
N LYS A 169 -39.03 -12.30 22.68
CA LYS A 169 -39.18 -10.85 22.80
C LYS A 169 -38.14 -10.10 21.96
N ASP A 170 -36.88 -10.52 21.99
CA ASP A 170 -35.82 -9.93 21.17
C ASP A 170 -36.04 -10.20 19.68
N LEU A 171 -36.50 -11.41 19.33
CA LEU A 171 -36.90 -11.75 17.96
C LEU A 171 -38.08 -10.88 17.48
N GLY A 172 -39.03 -10.58 18.36
CA GLY A 172 -40.18 -9.70 18.08
C GLY A 172 -39.82 -8.21 18.01
N ASN A 173 -38.79 -7.77 18.72
CA ASN A 173 -38.32 -6.37 18.71
C ASN A 173 -37.32 -6.07 17.57
N SER A 174 -36.68 -7.09 17.00
CA SER A 174 -35.84 -6.92 15.80
C SER A 174 -36.71 -6.71 14.56
N SER A 175 -36.75 -5.48 14.05
CA SER A 175 -37.64 -5.02 12.98
C SER A 175 -37.42 -5.66 11.59
N LYS A 176 -36.55 -6.68 11.46
CA LYS A 176 -36.12 -7.31 10.20
C LYS A 176 -36.26 -8.84 10.16
N ASN A 177 -37.05 -9.45 11.04
CA ASN A 177 -37.18 -10.91 11.04
C ASN A 177 -38.24 -11.41 10.05
N THR A 178 -37.76 -11.96 8.94
CA THR A 178 -38.46 -12.82 7.99
C THR A 178 -39.27 -13.87 8.76
N THR A 179 -40.60 -13.90 8.57
CA THR A 179 -41.56 -14.81 9.20
C THR A 179 -41.02 -16.25 9.36
N VAL A 180 -40.73 -16.67 10.60
CA VAL A 180 -40.43 -18.06 10.96
C VAL A 180 -41.62 -18.61 11.75
N PHE A 181 -42.29 -19.64 11.22
CA PHE A 181 -43.39 -20.33 11.90
C PHE A 181 -42.84 -21.18 13.04
N ILE A 182 -43.13 -20.79 14.27
CA ILE A 182 -42.84 -21.58 15.47
C ILE A 182 -44.12 -22.34 15.86
N PRO A 183 -44.16 -23.68 15.74
CA PRO A 183 -45.31 -24.45 16.19
C PRO A 183 -45.40 -24.36 17.73
N HIS A 184 -46.49 -23.78 18.24
CA HIS A 184 -46.75 -23.56 19.66
C HIS A 184 -47.79 -24.56 20.14
N GLY A 185 -47.33 -25.76 20.53
CA GLY A 185 -48.15 -26.80 21.13
C GLY A 185 -47.51 -27.25 22.45
N PRO A 186 -48.28 -27.54 23.52
CA PRO A 186 -47.74 -28.00 24.81
C PRO A 186 -46.86 -29.26 24.72
N GLY A 187 -47.00 -30.07 23.65
CA GLY A 187 -46.16 -31.24 23.39
C GLY A 187 -44.80 -30.95 22.73
N HIS A 188 -44.64 -29.81 22.05
CA HIS A 188 -43.47 -29.57 21.21
C HIS A 188 -42.20 -29.24 21.99
N VAL A 189 -42.31 -28.68 23.19
CA VAL A 189 -41.14 -28.46 24.06
C VAL A 189 -40.56 -29.80 24.54
N ARG A 190 -41.41 -30.81 24.75
CA ARG A 190 -40.98 -32.17 25.09
C ARG A 190 -40.37 -32.87 23.88
N ASP A 191 -40.98 -32.74 22.71
CA ASP A 191 -40.45 -33.30 21.46
C ASP A 191 -39.07 -32.72 21.10
N ILE A 192 -38.87 -31.41 21.27
CA ILE A 192 -37.56 -30.76 21.09
C ILE A 192 -36.56 -31.26 22.14
N GLY A 193 -36.99 -31.37 23.40
CA GLY A 193 -36.15 -31.89 24.48
C GLY A 193 -35.72 -33.35 24.26
N ASP A 194 -36.57 -34.18 23.67
CA ASP A 194 -36.28 -35.58 23.35
C ASP A 194 -35.41 -35.69 22.08
N GLN A 195 -35.62 -34.85 21.07
CA GLN A 195 -34.78 -34.79 19.86
C GLN A 195 -33.35 -34.33 20.16
N ILE A 196 -33.16 -33.31 21.00
CA ILE A 196 -31.82 -32.86 21.39
C ILE A 196 -31.10 -33.97 22.17
N ARG A 197 -31.82 -34.68 23.05
CA ARG A 197 -31.26 -35.77 23.86
C ARG A 197 -30.84 -36.96 23.00
N ASN A 198 -31.68 -37.38 22.05
CA ASN A 198 -31.37 -38.46 21.12
C ASN A 198 -30.23 -38.07 20.16
N GLY A 199 -30.21 -36.83 19.66
CA GLY A 199 -29.11 -36.35 18.81
C GLY A 199 -27.75 -36.33 19.52
N MET A 200 -27.72 -35.99 20.82
CA MET A 200 -26.49 -36.09 21.62
C MET A 200 -26.11 -37.54 21.95
N MET A 201 -27.09 -38.46 22.08
CA MET A 201 -26.84 -39.88 22.33
C MET A 201 -26.32 -40.61 21.08
N ASP A 202 -26.85 -40.27 19.89
CA ASP A 202 -26.35 -40.75 18.59
C ASP A 202 -24.96 -40.18 18.27
N ALA A 203 -24.69 -38.91 18.61
CA ALA A 203 -23.36 -38.33 18.47
C ALA A 203 -22.34 -39.00 19.40
N ALA A 204 -22.75 -39.42 20.59
CA ALA A 204 -21.91 -40.20 21.51
C ALA A 204 -21.70 -41.65 21.03
N ALA A 205 -22.69 -42.27 20.38
CA ALA A 205 -22.58 -43.61 19.81
C ALA A 205 -21.71 -43.64 18.54
N GLY A 206 -21.78 -42.61 17.70
CA GLY A 206 -20.92 -42.47 16.51
C GLY A 206 -19.43 -42.24 16.82
N ALA A 207 -19.11 -41.75 18.01
CA ALA A 207 -17.72 -41.53 18.44
C ALA A 207 -17.00 -42.82 18.92
N GLN A 208 -17.72 -43.91 19.20
CA GLN A 208 -17.14 -45.20 19.60
C GLN A 208 -16.94 -46.19 18.44
N GLY A 209 -17.39 -45.86 17.23
CA GLY A 209 -17.37 -46.76 16.07
C GLY A 209 -16.22 -46.56 15.08
N ASN A 210 -15.27 -45.64 15.32
CA ASN A 210 -14.23 -45.29 14.34
C ASN A 210 -12.78 -45.62 14.78
N ASP A 211 -12.61 -46.50 15.77
CA ASP A 211 -11.31 -47.11 16.10
C ASP A 211 -11.42 -48.63 15.97
N SER A 212 -11.26 -49.15 14.75
CA SER A 212 -10.90 -50.54 14.43
C SER A 212 -10.32 -50.62 13.02
#